data_AF-A0A1R3KAM3-F1
#
_entry.id   AF-A0A1R3KAM3-F1
#
_cell.length_a   1.000
_cell.length_b   1.000
_cell.length_c   1.000
_cell.angle_alpha   90.00
_cell.angle_beta   90.00
_cell.angle_gamma   90.00
#
_symmetry.space_group_name_H-M   'P 1'
#
loop_
_entity.id
_entity.type
_entity.pdbx_description
1 polymer ?
#
loop_
_entity_poly.entity_id
_entity_poly.type
_entity_poly.pdbx_seq_one_letter_code
_entity_poly.pdbx_strand_id
1 'polypeptide(L)'
;MDEPSETQTQTQTTDPLTNQFGSLNDLAHELASLQDLATRGSWRSILDKVSRARALNLLSKPHDQLIYLSYNVLALSKLRRFTEASTELDSLHDFNSHHYQYESYPELYPNRSGSMVPFSLRFIHAQLPIKLGNRQEGLDRFYLLLNFIRQRIEDKGSHNLEESVKDYVSAVREYEECIERDHSDVVAVNNKALCLMYLRDLSDSIKVLENALERVPTVALNETLVINLCSMYELAYVNHSEIKRTLSNWIARVAPDDFDASCTRV
;
A
#
# COMPACT_ATOMS: atom_id res chain seq x y z
N MET A 1 40.16 -40.66 19.10
CA MET A 1 39.14 -39.71 19.55
C MET A 1 39.59 -38.36 19.07
N ASP A 2 38.81 -37.76 18.17
CA ASP A 2 38.49 -36.32 18.12
C ASP A 2 37.94 -36.05 16.71
N GLU A 3 36.60 -36.12 16.62
CA GLU A 3 35.82 -35.65 15.47
C GLU A 3 35.89 -34.12 15.40
N PRO A 4 36.00 -33.51 14.19
CA PRO A 4 35.85 -32.08 14.04
C PRO A 4 34.36 -31.72 14.02
N SER A 5 33.98 -30.81 14.91
CA SER A 5 32.62 -30.30 15.04
C SER A 5 32.13 -29.59 13.78
N GLU A 6 31.07 -30.10 13.18
CA GLU A 6 30.34 -29.46 12.09
C GLU A 6 29.80 -28.09 12.55
N THR A 7 30.29 -27.02 11.92
CA THR A 7 29.74 -25.69 12.08
C THR A 7 28.45 -25.62 11.27
N GLN A 8 27.30 -25.69 11.94
CA GLN A 8 26.00 -25.53 11.30
C GLN A 8 25.88 -24.10 10.73
N THR A 9 26.09 -23.97 9.43
CA THR A 9 25.76 -22.77 8.66
C THR A 9 24.24 -22.64 8.66
N GLN A 10 23.69 -21.87 9.59
CA GLN A 10 22.28 -21.48 9.55
C GLN A 10 22.05 -20.60 8.32
N THR A 11 21.58 -21.21 7.24
CA THR A 11 20.95 -20.50 6.13
C THR A 11 19.71 -19.79 6.66
N GLN A 12 19.87 -18.52 7.04
CA GLN A 12 18.75 -17.62 7.27
C GLN A 12 18.03 -17.46 5.93
N THR A 13 16.94 -18.20 5.78
CA THR A 13 15.94 -17.97 4.74
C THR A 13 15.40 -16.56 4.96
N THR A 14 15.87 -15.60 4.16
CA THR A 14 15.36 -14.23 4.13
C THR A 14 13.98 -14.25 3.48
N ASP A 15 12.96 -14.51 4.30
CA ASP A 15 11.58 -14.34 3.89
C ASP A 15 11.34 -12.82 3.67
N PRO A 16 10.99 -12.40 2.43
CA PRO A 16 10.91 -11.01 2.02
C PRO A 16 9.75 -10.23 2.68
N LEU A 17 8.90 -10.89 3.47
CA LEU A 17 7.76 -10.30 4.17
C LEU A 17 7.80 -10.46 5.69
N THR A 18 8.70 -11.28 6.26
CA THR A 18 9.01 -11.15 7.70
C THR A 18 9.47 -9.72 7.98
N ASN A 19 8.82 -9.04 8.92
CA ASN A 19 9.22 -7.75 9.47
C ASN A 19 10.74 -7.71 9.77
N GLN A 20 11.55 -7.34 8.77
CA GLN A 20 12.95 -6.99 8.94
C GLN A 20 13.11 -5.64 9.67
N PHE A 21 11.99 -4.99 9.95
CA PHE A 21 11.91 -3.68 10.60
C PHE A 21 11.01 -3.86 11.83
N GLY A 22 11.60 -3.73 13.02
CA GLY A 22 10.85 -3.78 14.28
C GLY A 22 9.99 -2.52 14.48
N SER A 23 10.36 -1.41 13.83
CA SER A 23 9.66 -0.14 13.81
C SER A 23 9.78 0.53 12.44
N LEU A 24 8.78 1.32 12.05
CA LEU A 24 8.85 2.20 10.87
C LEU A 24 10.06 3.14 10.94
N ASN A 25 10.50 3.50 12.15
CA ASN A 25 11.68 4.34 12.34
C ASN A 25 12.99 3.61 12.02
N ASP A 26 12.97 2.28 11.90
CA ASP A 26 14.11 1.48 11.42
C ASP A 26 14.26 1.59 9.89
N LEU A 27 13.17 1.92 9.17
CA LEU A 27 13.20 2.19 7.73
C LEU A 27 13.67 3.60 7.39
N ALA A 28 13.25 4.61 8.17
CA ALA A 28 13.66 5.99 7.95
C ALA A 28 13.48 6.86 9.20
N HIS A 29 14.28 7.91 9.31
CA HIS A 29 14.24 8.83 10.43
C HIS A 29 12.81 9.40 10.67
N GLU A 30 12.25 9.21 11.87
CA GLU A 30 10.92 9.69 12.28
C GLU A 30 9.75 9.35 11.31
N LEU A 31 9.85 8.24 10.59
CA LEU A 31 8.83 7.79 9.64
C LEU A 31 7.46 7.60 10.29
N ALA A 32 7.41 7.06 11.51
CA ALA A 32 6.15 6.85 12.23
C ALA A 32 5.39 8.18 12.45
N SER A 33 6.12 9.27 12.70
CA SER A 33 5.53 10.60 12.87
C SER A 33 4.97 11.14 11.54
N LEU A 34 5.65 10.91 10.41
CA LEU A 34 5.13 11.29 9.10
C LEU A 34 3.86 10.50 8.75
N GLN A 35 3.83 9.21 9.07
CA GLN A 35 2.68 8.36 8.85
C GLN A 35 1.47 8.81 9.68
N ASP A 36 1.66 9.10 10.97
CA ASP A 36 0.58 9.63 11.84
C ASP A 36 0.03 10.98 11.32
N LEU A 37 0.89 11.89 10.86
CA LEU A 37 0.43 13.13 10.25
C LEU A 37 -0.36 12.89 8.96
N ALA A 38 0.03 11.90 8.15
CA ALA A 38 -0.65 11.56 6.91
C ALA A 38 -2.02 10.92 7.16
N THR A 39 -2.13 10.00 8.12
CA THR A 39 -3.42 9.39 8.50
C THR A 39 -4.39 10.40 9.07
N ARG A 40 -3.89 11.42 9.80
CA ARG A 40 -4.69 12.55 10.30
C ARG A 40 -4.99 13.63 9.25
N GLY A 41 -4.52 13.48 8.01
CA GLY A 41 -4.70 14.48 6.96
C GLY A 41 -4.00 15.83 7.22
N SER A 42 -3.00 15.85 8.09
CA SER A 42 -2.25 17.06 8.49
C SER A 42 -1.17 17.42 7.46
N TRP A 43 -1.57 17.60 6.20
CA TRP A 43 -0.66 17.73 5.05
C TRP A 43 0.31 18.92 5.14
N ARG A 44 -0.13 20.05 5.71
CA ARG A 44 0.75 21.23 5.90
C ARG A 44 1.88 20.95 6.89
N SER A 45 1.58 20.21 7.96
CA SER A 45 2.57 19.81 8.97
C SER A 45 3.60 18.85 8.39
N ILE A 46 3.20 18.01 7.44
CA ILE A 46 4.13 17.14 6.70
C ILE A 46 5.13 17.98 5.91
N LEU A 47 4.67 19.00 5.16
CA LEU A 47 5.55 19.88 4.39
C LEU A 47 6.56 20.61 5.29
N ASP A 48 6.10 21.15 6.42
CA ASP A 48 6.97 21.80 7.41
C ASP A 48 8.02 20.81 7.95
N LYS A 49 7.59 19.60 8.35
CA LYS A 49 8.50 18.57 8.87
C LYS A 49 9.54 18.14 7.84
N VAL A 50 9.13 17.91 6.59
CA VAL A 50 10.07 17.57 5.50
C VAL A 50 11.07 18.70 5.26
N SER A 51 10.60 19.95 5.24
CA SER A 51 11.47 21.12 5.04
C SER A 51 12.51 21.26 6.15
N ARG A 52 12.11 21.04 7.42
CA ARG A 52 13.02 21.05 8.57
C ARG A 52 14.02 19.91 8.52
N ALA A 53 13.60 18.70 8.17
CA ALA A 53 14.49 17.55 8.06
C ALA A 53 15.55 17.75 6.96
N ARG A 54 15.17 18.34 5.82
CA ARG A 54 16.11 18.73 4.75
C ARG A 54 17.07 19.83 5.23
N ALA A 55 16.57 20.89 5.87
CA ALA A 55 17.40 22.00 6.35
C ALA A 55 18.42 21.58 7.42
N LEU A 56 18.06 20.61 8.25
CA LEU A 56 18.93 20.06 9.30
C LEU A 56 19.83 18.91 8.80
N ASN A 57 19.80 18.58 7.50
CA ASN A 57 20.53 17.46 6.90
C ASN A 57 20.35 16.12 7.65
N LEU A 58 19.13 15.87 8.16
CA LEU A 58 18.82 14.64 8.89
C LEU A 58 18.70 13.41 7.97
N LEU A 59 18.57 13.64 6.66
CA LEU A 59 18.36 12.61 5.63
C LEU A 59 19.71 12.17 5.04
N SER A 60 20.45 11.35 5.78
CA SER A 60 21.79 10.92 5.40
C SER A 60 21.80 9.81 4.35
N LYS A 61 20.79 8.94 4.32
CA LYS A 61 20.75 7.79 3.41
C LYS A 61 19.92 8.09 2.15
N PRO A 62 20.29 7.56 0.98
CA PRO A 62 19.52 7.75 -0.26
C PRO A 62 18.03 7.36 -0.16
N HIS A 63 17.70 6.27 0.54
CA HIS A 63 16.29 5.86 0.70
C HIS A 63 15.49 6.80 1.62
N ASP A 64 16.13 7.39 2.64
CA ASP A 64 15.47 8.36 3.54
C ASP A 64 14.96 9.56 2.73
N GLN A 65 15.78 10.04 1.79
CA GLN A 65 15.44 11.16 0.91
C GLN A 65 14.23 10.83 0.03
N LEU A 66 14.18 9.62 -0.54
CA LEU A 66 13.06 9.16 -1.37
C LEU A 66 11.78 8.98 -0.56
N ILE A 67 11.86 8.46 0.67
CA ILE A 67 10.71 8.31 1.56
C ILE A 67 10.14 9.68 1.93
N TYR A 68 10.98 10.62 2.38
CA TYR A 68 10.56 11.98 2.71
C TYR A 68 9.98 12.72 1.50
N LEU A 69 10.59 12.53 0.33
CA LEU A 69 10.07 13.08 -0.92
C LEU A 69 8.69 12.49 -1.26
N SER A 70 8.46 11.20 -1.03
CA SER A 70 7.15 10.57 -1.23
C SER A 70 6.07 11.22 -0.38
N TYR A 71 6.35 11.49 0.89
CA TYR A 71 5.44 12.23 1.77
C TYR A 71 5.26 13.70 1.34
N ASN A 72 6.33 14.37 0.88
CA ASN A 72 6.27 15.74 0.39
C ASN A 72 5.34 15.87 -0.82
N VAL A 73 5.57 15.05 -1.85
CA VAL A 73 4.79 15.05 -3.09
C VAL A 73 3.35 14.61 -2.82
N LEU A 74 3.13 13.64 -1.93
CA LEU A 74 1.79 13.25 -1.48
C LEU A 74 1.06 14.43 -0.81
N ALA A 75 1.71 15.12 0.13
CA ALA A 75 1.13 16.27 0.83
C ALA A 75 0.81 17.43 -0.14
N LEU A 76 1.72 17.76 -1.06
CA LEU A 76 1.49 18.75 -2.11
C LEU A 76 0.29 18.36 -3.00
N SER A 77 0.20 17.09 -3.40
CA SER A 77 -0.90 16.57 -4.20
C SER A 77 -2.24 16.64 -3.48
N LYS A 78 -2.27 16.31 -2.17
CA LYS A 78 -3.48 16.41 -1.33
C LYS A 78 -3.91 17.87 -1.10
N LEU A 79 -2.95 18.80 -1.08
CA LEU A 79 -3.20 20.25 -1.03
C LEU A 79 -3.50 20.88 -2.40
N ARG A 80 -3.61 20.07 -3.47
CA ARG A 80 -3.83 20.50 -4.86
C ARG A 80 -2.72 21.41 -5.43
N ARG A 81 -1.53 21.39 -4.83
CA ARG A 81 -0.33 22.11 -5.28
C ARG A 81 0.44 21.26 -6.29
N PHE A 82 -0.24 20.90 -7.39
CA PHE A 82 0.26 19.90 -8.35
C PHE A 82 1.50 20.35 -9.11
N THR A 83 1.65 21.65 -9.37
CA THR A 83 2.82 22.21 -10.06
C THR A 83 4.08 22.03 -9.22
N GLU A 84 4.01 22.36 -7.93
CA GLU A 84 5.13 22.18 -7.01
C GLU A 84 5.47 20.70 -6.79
N ALA A 85 4.45 19.85 -6.72
CA ALA A 85 4.65 18.40 -6.68
C ALA A 85 5.39 17.90 -7.93
N SER A 86 5.14 18.50 -9.10
CA SER A 86 5.80 18.12 -10.35
C SER A 86 7.24 18.56 -10.34
N THR A 87 7.52 19.81 -9.94
CA THR A 87 8.89 20.32 -9.86
C THR A 87 9.77 19.48 -8.93
N GLU A 88 9.22 19.01 -7.80
CA GLU A 88 9.93 18.10 -6.91
C GLU A 88 10.27 16.76 -7.60
N LEU A 89 9.37 16.23 -8.43
CA LEU A 89 9.61 14.99 -9.18
C LEU A 89 10.52 15.16 -10.39
N ASP A 90 10.45 16.31 -11.07
CA ASP A 90 11.27 16.64 -12.24
C ASP A 90 12.76 16.76 -11.86
N SER A 91 13.05 16.96 -10.57
CA SER A 91 14.42 16.96 -10.04
C SER A 91 15.04 15.55 -9.94
N LEU A 92 14.23 14.49 -10.05
CA LEU A 92 14.69 13.11 -9.92
C LEU A 92 15.26 12.57 -11.22
N HIS A 93 16.19 11.62 -11.08
CA HIS A 93 16.63 10.80 -12.20
C HIS A 93 15.52 9.80 -12.59
N ASP A 94 15.72 9.12 -13.73
CA ASP A 94 14.85 8.01 -14.10
C ASP A 94 14.74 6.98 -12.96
N PHE A 95 13.52 6.55 -12.65
CA PHE A 95 13.24 5.66 -11.51
C PHE A 95 13.82 4.25 -11.65
N ASN A 96 14.31 3.88 -12.84
CA ASN A 96 14.99 2.61 -13.10
C ASN A 96 16.52 2.79 -13.19
N SER A 97 17.03 4.00 -12.98
CA SER A 97 18.46 4.28 -12.88
C SER A 97 19.12 3.44 -11.79
N HIS A 98 20.35 2.98 -12.06
CA HIS A 98 21.19 2.26 -11.11
C HIS A 98 21.38 3.07 -9.81
N HIS A 99 21.34 4.41 -9.88
CA HIS A 99 21.41 5.29 -8.71
C HIS A 99 20.34 5.00 -7.65
N TYR A 100 19.18 4.46 -8.03
CA TYR A 100 18.12 4.11 -7.07
C TYR A 100 18.09 2.61 -6.71
N GLN A 101 19.14 1.87 -7.04
CA GLN A 101 19.28 0.46 -6.69
C GLN A 101 20.12 0.33 -5.41
N TYR A 102 19.75 -0.60 -4.53
CA TYR A 102 20.50 -0.85 -3.29
C TYR A 102 21.95 -1.29 -3.59
N GLU A 103 22.13 -2.01 -4.71
CA GLU A 103 23.38 -2.55 -5.24
C GLU A 103 24.41 -1.45 -5.57
N SER A 104 23.97 -0.21 -5.79
CA SER A 104 24.87 0.95 -5.94
C SER A 104 25.61 1.34 -4.67
N TYR A 105 25.12 0.92 -3.51
CA TYR A 105 25.62 1.35 -2.20
C TYR A 105 25.92 0.14 -1.31
N PRO A 106 26.87 -0.73 -1.71
CA PRO A 106 27.16 -1.98 -0.99
C PRO A 106 27.65 -1.74 0.45
N GLU A 107 28.28 -0.59 0.73
CA GLU A 107 28.73 -0.21 2.07
C GLU A 107 27.56 0.16 3.00
N LEU A 108 26.47 0.72 2.46
CA LEU A 108 25.31 1.17 3.25
C LEU A 108 24.23 0.09 3.36
N TYR A 109 24.13 -0.80 2.37
CA TYR A 109 23.10 -1.84 2.31
C TYR A 109 23.71 -3.22 1.98
N PRO A 110 24.45 -3.82 2.92
CA PRO A 110 24.91 -5.19 2.72
C PRO A 110 23.70 -6.12 2.59
N ASN A 111 23.73 -6.98 1.57
CA ASN A 111 22.70 -8.00 1.30
C ASN A 111 21.31 -7.47 0.92
N ARG A 112 21.18 -6.21 0.46
CA ARG A 112 19.92 -5.72 -0.12
C ARG A 112 20.02 -5.61 -1.63
N SER A 113 18.95 -6.01 -2.30
CA SER A 113 18.82 -5.92 -3.75
C SER A 113 17.49 -5.28 -4.14
N GLY A 114 17.46 -4.67 -5.32
CA GLY A 114 16.27 -4.04 -5.89
C GLY A 114 16.23 -2.52 -5.74
N SER A 115 15.03 -1.95 -5.92
CA SER A 115 14.86 -0.50 -6.00
C SER A 115 14.53 0.11 -4.64
N MET A 116 15.19 1.24 -4.33
CA MET A 116 14.88 2.11 -3.20
C MET A 116 13.64 2.99 -3.45
N VAL A 117 13.20 3.13 -4.71
CA VAL A 117 12.08 4.01 -5.06
C VAL A 117 10.76 3.41 -4.55
N PRO A 118 10.05 4.09 -3.63
CA PRO A 118 8.78 3.59 -3.12
C PRO A 118 7.72 3.47 -4.22
N PHE A 119 6.90 2.42 -4.16
CA PHE A 119 5.82 2.23 -5.14
C PHE A 119 4.83 3.41 -5.14
N SER A 120 4.54 3.98 -3.97
CA SER A 120 3.71 5.18 -3.84
C SER A 120 4.24 6.36 -4.64
N LEU A 121 5.57 6.57 -4.67
CA LEU A 121 6.21 7.61 -5.47
C LEU A 121 6.03 7.34 -6.98
N ARG A 122 6.20 6.08 -7.41
CA ARG A 122 5.95 5.66 -8.81
C ARG A 122 4.51 5.92 -9.23
N PHE A 123 3.56 5.62 -8.35
CA PHE A 123 2.14 5.86 -8.61
C PHE A 123 1.81 7.36 -8.70
N ILE A 124 2.28 8.17 -7.75
CA ILE A 124 2.04 9.63 -7.77
C ILE A 124 2.68 10.26 -9.01
N HIS A 125 3.88 9.83 -9.40
CA HIS A 125 4.56 10.28 -10.62
C HIS A 125 3.74 10.01 -11.90
N ALA A 126 3.03 8.88 -11.96
CA ALA A 126 2.12 8.58 -13.07
C ALA A 126 0.80 9.37 -13.00
N GLN A 127 0.27 9.59 -11.79
CA GLN A 127 -1.00 10.28 -11.60
C GLN A 127 -0.91 11.80 -11.84
N LEU A 128 0.22 12.42 -11.51
CA LEU A 128 0.34 13.87 -11.43
C LEU A 128 0.11 14.61 -12.76
N PRO A 129 0.63 14.15 -13.92
CA PRO A 129 0.35 14.79 -15.21
C PRO A 129 -1.15 14.85 -15.53
N ILE A 130 -1.93 13.83 -15.15
CA ILE A 130 -3.39 13.84 -15.32
C ILE A 130 -4.03 14.97 -14.52
N LYS A 131 -3.54 15.22 -13.30
CA LYS A 131 -4.02 16.33 -12.45
C LYS A 131 -3.65 17.70 -13.01
N LEU A 132 -2.56 17.80 -13.77
CA LEU A 132 -2.13 19.01 -14.48
C LEU A 132 -2.80 19.20 -15.85
N GLY A 133 -3.61 18.23 -16.31
CA GLY A 133 -4.28 18.27 -17.62
C GLY A 133 -3.55 17.54 -18.74
N ASN A 134 -2.31 17.10 -18.49
CA ASN A 134 -1.49 16.30 -19.42
C ASN A 134 -1.90 14.81 -19.37
N ARG A 135 -3.09 14.50 -19.88
CA ARG A 135 -3.66 13.14 -19.83
C ARG A 135 -2.81 12.11 -20.57
N GLN A 136 -2.25 12.48 -21.72
CA GLN A 136 -1.43 11.58 -22.54
C GLN A 136 -0.19 11.11 -21.76
N GLU A 137 0.59 12.06 -21.24
CA GLU A 137 1.77 11.76 -20.43
C GLU A 137 1.44 10.92 -19.19
N GLY A 138 0.33 11.22 -18.51
CA GLY A 138 -0.11 10.43 -17.36
C GLY A 138 -0.45 8.98 -17.74
N LEU A 139 -1.14 8.78 -18.88
CA LEU A 139 -1.43 7.45 -19.40
C LEU A 139 -0.14 6.69 -19.75
N ASP A 140 0.80 7.33 -20.44
CA ASP A 140 2.09 6.73 -20.79
C ASP A 140 2.84 6.26 -19.54
N ARG A 141 2.90 7.10 -18.50
CA ARG A 141 3.52 6.75 -17.22
C ARG A 141 2.80 5.62 -16.49
N PHE A 142 1.46 5.54 -16.58
CA PHE A 142 0.72 4.39 -16.04
C PHE A 142 1.01 3.09 -16.79
N TYR A 143 1.17 3.12 -18.11
CA TYR A 143 1.57 1.94 -18.89
C TYR A 143 2.99 1.50 -18.56
N LEU A 144 3.92 2.43 -18.35
CA LEU A 144 5.26 2.11 -17.85
C LEU A 144 5.21 1.46 -16.47
N LEU A 145 4.38 1.99 -15.56
CA LEU A 145 4.17 1.40 -14.23
C LEU A 145 3.55 0.01 -14.31
N LEU A 146 2.56 -0.19 -15.20
CA LEU A 146 1.95 -1.50 -15.42
C LEU A 146 2.96 -2.50 -15.96
N ASN A 147 3.81 -2.10 -16.91
CA ASN A 147 4.88 -2.95 -17.44
C ASN A 147 5.87 -3.33 -16.33
N PHE A 148 6.27 -2.37 -15.50
CA PHE A 148 7.11 -2.62 -14.33
C PHE A 148 6.47 -3.65 -13.37
N ILE A 149 5.18 -3.50 -13.05
CA ILE A 149 4.47 -4.43 -12.18
C ILE A 149 4.43 -5.84 -12.80
N ARG A 150 4.10 -5.94 -14.09
CA ARG A 150 4.05 -7.23 -14.80
C ARG A 150 5.40 -7.93 -14.81
N GLN A 151 6.48 -7.20 -15.12
CA GLN A 151 7.82 -7.76 -15.08
C GLN A 151 8.17 -8.28 -13.66
N ARG A 152 7.86 -7.52 -12.61
CA ARG A 152 8.07 -7.97 -11.23
C ARG A 152 7.22 -9.18 -10.86
N ILE A 153 6.01 -9.29 -11.40
CA ILE A 153 5.15 -10.47 -11.22
C ILE A 153 5.72 -11.65 -12.00
N GLU A 154 6.29 -11.48 -13.19
CA GLU A 154 6.93 -12.57 -13.96
C GLU A 154 8.22 -13.05 -13.28
N ASP A 155 9.06 -12.12 -12.82
CA ASP A 155 10.28 -12.41 -12.06
C ASP A 155 9.96 -13.23 -10.80
N LYS A 156 8.82 -12.94 -10.15
CA LYS A 156 8.32 -13.70 -9.00
C LYS A 156 7.52 -14.94 -9.38
N GLY A 157 6.77 -14.89 -10.48
CA GLY A 157 5.80 -15.87 -10.96
C GLY A 157 6.41 -17.02 -11.74
N SER A 158 7.73 -17.06 -11.84
CA SER A 158 8.48 -18.30 -11.99
C SER A 158 8.38 -19.21 -10.74
N HIS A 159 7.73 -18.75 -9.66
CA HIS A 159 7.30 -19.53 -8.50
C HIS A 159 5.80 -19.94 -8.55
N ASN A 160 5.53 -21.17 -8.13
CA ASN A 160 4.28 -21.94 -8.25
C ASN A 160 3.03 -21.23 -7.66
N LEU A 161 1.82 -21.57 -8.16
CA LEU A 161 0.52 -21.18 -7.58
C LEU A 161 0.42 -21.45 -6.06
N GLU A 162 1.08 -22.51 -5.61
CA GLU A 162 1.16 -22.92 -4.21
C GLU A 162 1.92 -21.90 -3.32
N GLU A 163 2.87 -21.16 -3.89
CA GLU A 163 3.60 -20.09 -3.21
C GLU A 163 2.75 -18.83 -3.09
N SER A 164 1.99 -18.47 -4.14
CA SER A 164 1.02 -17.37 -4.05
C SER A 164 -0.06 -17.62 -3.00
N VAL A 165 -0.52 -18.87 -2.84
CA VAL A 165 -1.45 -19.24 -1.76
C VAL A 165 -0.81 -19.04 -0.39
N LYS A 166 0.45 -19.42 -0.22
CA LYS A 166 1.20 -19.16 1.03
C LYS A 166 1.33 -17.67 1.32
N ASP A 167 1.62 -16.86 0.30
CA ASP A 167 1.73 -15.41 0.43
C ASP A 167 0.42 -14.78 0.90
N TYR A 168 -0.74 -15.21 0.35
CA TYR A 168 -2.03 -14.70 0.80
C TYR A 168 -2.37 -15.14 2.22
N VAL A 169 -2.02 -16.37 2.63
CA VAL A 169 -2.23 -16.82 4.02
C VAL A 169 -1.39 -15.99 5.00
N SER A 170 -0.12 -15.74 4.66
CA SER A 170 0.75 -14.86 5.45
C SER A 170 0.19 -13.44 5.52
N ALA A 171 -0.28 -12.90 4.40
CA ALA A 171 -0.89 -11.57 4.33
C ALA A 171 -2.16 -11.47 5.20
N VAL A 172 -3.03 -12.50 5.19
CA VAL A 172 -4.22 -12.55 6.06
C VAL A 172 -3.83 -12.45 7.53
N ARG A 173 -2.78 -13.17 7.97
CA ARG A 173 -2.29 -13.12 9.34
C ARG A 173 -1.79 -11.72 9.72
N GLU A 174 -1.06 -11.07 8.84
CA GLU A 174 -0.54 -9.72 9.09
C GLU A 174 -1.65 -8.67 9.14
N TYR A 175 -2.62 -8.75 8.23
CA TYR A 175 -3.78 -7.87 8.31
C TYR A 175 -4.59 -8.11 9.58
N GLU A 176 -4.66 -9.34 10.07
CA GLU A 176 -5.28 -9.61 11.38
C GLU A 176 -4.57 -8.88 12.51
N GLU A 177 -3.24 -8.95 12.56
CA GLU A 177 -2.48 -8.20 13.57
C GLU A 177 -2.69 -6.68 13.45
N CYS A 178 -2.84 -6.15 12.23
CA CYS A 178 -3.17 -4.74 12.03
C CYS A 178 -4.56 -4.39 12.59
N ILE A 179 -5.56 -5.24 12.34
CA ILE A 179 -6.93 -5.06 12.83
C ILE A 179 -7.00 -5.19 14.36
N GLU A 180 -6.22 -6.09 14.96
CA GLU A 180 -6.12 -6.21 16.42
C GLU A 180 -5.53 -4.96 17.06
N ARG A 181 -4.54 -4.32 16.41
CA ARG A 181 -3.93 -3.06 16.87
C ARG A 181 -4.87 -1.88 16.69
N ASP A 182 -5.56 -1.79 15.56
CA ASP A 182 -6.55 -0.75 15.25
C ASP A 182 -7.78 -1.35 14.57
N HIS A 183 -8.84 -1.50 15.35
CA HIS A 183 -10.11 -2.04 14.88
C HIS A 183 -10.85 -1.11 13.90
N SER A 184 -10.38 0.11 13.71
CA SER A 184 -10.91 1.07 12.74
C SER A 184 -10.12 1.13 11.44
N ASP A 185 -9.08 0.30 11.27
CA ASP A 185 -8.32 0.20 10.02
C ASP A 185 -9.10 -0.56 8.94
N VAL A 186 -10.01 0.16 8.30
CA VAL A 186 -10.87 -0.35 7.23
C VAL A 186 -10.09 -0.74 5.97
N VAL A 187 -8.85 -0.26 5.82
CA VAL A 187 -7.96 -0.66 4.73
C VAL A 187 -7.43 -2.06 4.99
N ALA A 188 -6.95 -2.33 6.21
CA ALA A 188 -6.52 -3.67 6.62
C ALA A 188 -7.66 -4.68 6.54
N VAL A 189 -8.86 -4.32 7.02
CA VAL A 189 -10.08 -5.15 6.89
C VAL A 189 -10.37 -5.47 5.42
N ASN A 190 -10.42 -4.44 4.56
CA ASN A 190 -10.73 -4.63 3.15
C ASN A 190 -9.69 -5.51 2.44
N ASN A 191 -8.41 -5.30 2.73
CA ASN A 191 -7.33 -6.09 2.14
C ASN A 191 -7.34 -7.54 2.65
N LYS A 192 -7.63 -7.77 3.95
CA LYS A 192 -7.84 -9.12 4.50
C LYS A 192 -8.93 -9.86 3.74
N ALA A 193 -10.08 -9.22 3.52
CA ALA A 193 -11.20 -9.81 2.79
C ALA A 193 -10.79 -10.17 1.35
N LEU A 194 -10.10 -9.27 0.63
CA LEU A 194 -9.60 -9.59 -0.71
C LEU A 194 -8.63 -10.78 -0.71
N CYS A 195 -7.73 -10.90 0.26
CA CYS A 195 -6.86 -12.06 0.38
C CYS A 195 -7.67 -13.36 0.62
N LEU A 196 -8.68 -13.33 1.49
CA LEU A 196 -9.59 -14.47 1.70
C LEU A 196 -10.35 -14.85 0.43
N MET A 197 -10.83 -13.86 -0.33
CA MET A 197 -11.46 -14.08 -1.63
C MET A 197 -10.50 -14.77 -2.62
N TYR A 198 -9.24 -14.34 -2.72
CA TYR A 198 -8.23 -14.98 -3.57
C TYR A 198 -7.86 -16.40 -3.09
N LEU A 199 -7.94 -16.65 -1.79
CA LEU A 199 -7.85 -17.99 -1.18
C LEU A 199 -9.11 -18.84 -1.39
N ARG A 200 -10.11 -18.32 -2.10
CA ARG A 200 -11.42 -18.94 -2.38
C ARG A 200 -12.30 -19.14 -1.15
N ASP A 201 -12.01 -18.46 -0.05
CA ASP A 201 -12.87 -18.40 1.12
C ASP A 201 -13.81 -17.19 1.04
N LEU A 202 -14.82 -17.31 0.17
CA LEU A 202 -15.81 -16.25 -0.06
C LEU A 202 -16.67 -16.01 1.19
N SER A 203 -16.96 -17.05 1.97
CA SER A 203 -17.78 -16.95 3.17
C SER A 203 -17.11 -16.04 4.20
N ASP A 204 -15.86 -16.32 4.55
CA ASP A 204 -15.19 -15.55 5.59
C ASP A 204 -14.77 -14.17 5.08
N SER A 205 -14.45 -14.04 3.79
CA SER A 205 -14.25 -12.75 3.13
C SER A 205 -15.47 -11.82 3.30
N ILE A 206 -16.67 -12.30 3.01
CA ILE A 206 -17.91 -11.54 3.15
C ILE A 206 -18.16 -11.17 4.61
N LYS A 207 -18.04 -12.13 5.53
CA LYS A 207 -18.24 -11.89 6.97
C LYS A 207 -17.31 -10.81 7.52
N VAL A 208 -16.05 -10.77 7.07
CA VAL A 208 -15.07 -9.76 7.50
C VAL A 208 -15.55 -8.35 7.13
N LEU A 209 -16.05 -8.16 5.90
CA LEU A 209 -16.55 -6.85 5.46
C LEU A 209 -17.87 -6.47 6.13
N GLU A 210 -18.81 -7.40 6.25
CA GLU A 210 -20.10 -7.18 6.91
C GLU A 210 -19.89 -6.79 8.40
N ASN A 211 -19.01 -7.50 9.10
CA ASN A 211 -18.69 -7.23 10.50
C ASN A 211 -18.10 -5.82 10.69
N ALA A 212 -17.26 -5.37 9.76
CA ALA A 212 -16.72 -4.01 9.81
C ALA A 212 -17.80 -2.93 9.59
N LEU A 213 -18.72 -3.16 8.65
CA LEU A 213 -19.87 -2.29 8.43
C LEU A 213 -20.79 -2.23 9.67
N GLU A 214 -20.98 -3.34 10.38
CA GLU A 214 -21.77 -3.38 11.61
C GLU A 214 -21.08 -2.69 12.79
N ARG A 215 -19.77 -2.87 12.97
CA ARG A 215 -19.02 -2.37 14.13
C ARG A 215 -18.69 -0.88 14.05
N VAL A 216 -18.24 -0.43 12.88
CA VAL A 216 -17.74 0.95 12.67
C VAL A 216 -18.33 1.55 11.39
N PRO A 217 -19.67 1.64 11.26
CA PRO A 217 -20.34 1.99 10.02
C PRO A 217 -19.84 3.32 9.40
N THR A 218 -19.61 4.34 10.21
CA THR A 218 -19.15 5.66 9.73
C THR A 218 -17.76 5.64 9.12
N VAL A 219 -16.91 4.69 9.53
CA VAL A 219 -15.52 4.57 9.04
C VAL A 219 -15.42 3.51 7.94
N ALA A 220 -16.15 2.40 8.08
CA ALA A 220 -16.17 1.28 7.13
C ALA A 220 -16.95 1.59 5.86
N LEU A 221 -17.92 2.52 5.91
CA LEU A 221 -18.69 2.89 4.74
C LEU A 221 -17.85 3.73 3.78
N ASN A 222 -17.12 3.04 2.91
CA ASN A 222 -16.37 3.61 1.80
C ASN A 222 -16.75 2.92 0.49
N GLU A 223 -16.62 3.65 -0.62
CA GLU A 223 -17.02 3.19 -1.95
C GLU A 223 -16.31 1.88 -2.33
N THR A 224 -15.01 1.79 -2.08
CA THR A 224 -14.18 0.61 -2.41
C THR A 224 -14.66 -0.66 -1.71
N LEU A 225 -14.94 -0.58 -0.41
CA LEU A 225 -15.39 -1.70 0.41
C LEU A 225 -16.77 -2.18 -0.05
N VAL A 226 -17.68 -1.24 -0.32
CA VAL A 226 -19.02 -1.57 -0.82
C VAL A 226 -18.95 -2.23 -2.19
N ILE A 227 -18.13 -1.72 -3.12
CA ILE A 227 -17.94 -2.34 -4.43
C ILE A 227 -17.37 -3.75 -4.29
N ASN A 228 -16.35 -3.94 -3.44
CA ASN A 228 -15.74 -5.25 -3.21
C ASN A 228 -16.75 -6.25 -2.61
N LEU A 229 -17.51 -5.82 -1.60
CA LEU A 229 -18.56 -6.65 -0.99
C LEU A 229 -19.65 -7.01 -2.02
N CYS A 230 -20.07 -6.05 -2.84
CA CYS A 230 -21.02 -6.28 -3.93
C CYS A 230 -20.49 -7.29 -4.95
N SER A 231 -19.20 -7.24 -5.32
CA SER A 231 -18.57 -8.23 -6.20
C SER A 231 -18.50 -9.61 -5.53
N MET A 232 -18.21 -9.69 -4.23
CA MET A 232 -18.23 -10.96 -3.50
C MET A 232 -19.63 -11.57 -3.43
N TYR A 233 -20.68 -10.75 -3.27
CA TYR A 233 -22.06 -11.25 -3.33
C TYR A 233 -22.43 -11.82 -4.70
N GLU A 234 -22.00 -11.19 -5.80
CA GLU A 234 -22.20 -11.72 -7.15
C GLU A 234 -21.51 -13.07 -7.35
N LEU A 235 -20.36 -13.27 -6.72
CA LEU A 235 -19.61 -14.52 -6.80
C LEU A 235 -20.18 -15.62 -5.89
N ALA A 236 -20.66 -15.26 -4.70
CA ALA A 236 -21.07 -16.21 -3.66
C ALA A 236 -22.53 -16.64 -3.77
N TYR A 237 -23.42 -15.79 -4.29
CA TYR A 237 -24.87 -15.98 -4.19
C TYR A 237 -25.59 -15.89 -5.53
N VAL A 238 -26.48 -16.86 -5.78
CA VAL A 238 -27.39 -16.84 -6.92
C VAL A 238 -28.40 -15.68 -6.82
N ASN A 239 -28.86 -15.36 -5.60
CA ASN A 239 -29.79 -14.26 -5.33
C ASN A 239 -29.07 -12.96 -4.95
N HIS A 240 -27.91 -12.68 -5.55
CA HIS A 240 -27.09 -11.50 -5.23
C HIS A 240 -27.86 -10.18 -5.30
N SER A 241 -28.83 -10.04 -6.20
CA SER A 241 -29.65 -8.83 -6.34
C SER A 241 -30.45 -8.49 -5.08
N GLU A 242 -30.96 -9.50 -4.38
CA GLU A 242 -31.73 -9.30 -3.16
C GLU A 242 -30.84 -8.90 -1.97
N ILE A 243 -29.67 -9.54 -1.86
CA ILE A 243 -28.70 -9.24 -0.80
C ILE A 243 -28.13 -7.83 -1.00
N LYS A 244 -27.76 -7.47 -2.24
CA LYS A 244 -27.30 -6.10 -2.56
C LYS A 244 -28.37 -5.04 -2.27
N ARG A 245 -29.64 -5.34 -2.53
CA ARG A 245 -30.76 -4.45 -2.20
C ARG A 245 -30.91 -4.29 -0.69
N THR A 246 -30.74 -5.36 0.09
CA THR A 246 -30.72 -5.28 1.56
C THR A 246 -29.57 -4.40 2.06
N LEU A 247 -28.36 -4.58 1.51
CA LEU A 247 -27.21 -3.74 1.80
C LEU A 247 -27.48 -2.27 1.43
N SER A 248 -28.01 -2.00 0.23
CA SER A 248 -28.34 -0.64 -0.23
C SER A 248 -29.36 0.04 0.69
N ASN A 249 -30.40 -0.67 1.12
CA ASN A 249 -31.37 -0.17 2.09
C ASN A 249 -30.76 0.11 3.46
N TRP A 250 -29.78 -0.68 3.90
CA TRP A 250 -29.05 -0.44 5.14
C TRP A 250 -28.16 0.81 5.02
N ILE A 251 -27.42 0.93 3.91
CA ILE A 251 -26.58 2.09 3.60
C ILE A 251 -27.42 3.37 3.60
N ALA A 252 -28.59 3.37 2.95
CA ALA A 252 -29.47 4.54 2.90
C ALA A 252 -29.95 5.03 4.29
N ARG A 253 -29.88 4.19 5.33
CA ARG A 253 -30.24 4.56 6.72
C ARG A 253 -29.07 5.07 7.55
N VAL A 254 -27.86 4.65 7.21
CA VAL A 254 -26.65 4.84 8.04
C VAL A 254 -25.66 5.81 7.38
N ALA A 255 -25.73 5.95 6.06
CA ALA A 255 -24.82 6.77 5.29
C ALA A 255 -24.94 8.26 5.62
N PRO A 256 -23.82 8.99 5.69
CA PRO A 256 -23.82 10.44 5.68
C PRO A 256 -24.41 11.00 4.38
N ASP A 257 -24.93 12.23 4.42
CA ASP A 257 -25.62 12.88 3.29
C ASP A 257 -24.76 13.01 2.01
N ASP A 258 -23.44 12.94 2.12
CA ASP A 258 -22.47 13.06 1.01
C ASP A 258 -21.99 11.72 0.43
N PHE A 259 -22.50 10.59 0.92
CA PHE A 259 -22.11 9.27 0.42
C PHE A 259 -22.77 8.95 -0.92
N ASP A 260 -21.97 8.52 -1.90
CA ASP A 260 -22.46 8.10 -3.21
C ASP A 260 -23.03 6.66 -3.17
N ALA A 261 -24.35 6.55 -3.03
CA ALA A 261 -25.05 5.28 -2.99
C ALA A 261 -25.00 4.49 -4.33
N SER A 262 -24.55 5.10 -5.43
CA SER A 262 -24.45 4.44 -6.75
C SER A 262 -23.45 3.27 -6.76
N CYS A 263 -22.55 3.22 -5.77
CA CYS A 263 -21.54 2.18 -5.60
C CYS A 263 -22.13 0.77 -5.37
N THR A 264 -23.38 0.68 -4.92
CA THR A 264 -24.08 -0.60 -4.70
C THR A 264 -24.50 -1.28 -6.00
N ARG A 265 -24.57 -0.52 -7.12
CA ARG A 265 -24.94 -1.00 -8.47
C ARG A 265 -26.23 -1.85 -8.47
N VAL A 266 -27.18 -1.49 -7.60
CA VAL A 266 -28.54 -2.07 -7.50
C VAL A 266 -29.46 -1.45 -8.53
#